data_AF-Q6QUH7-F1
#
_entry.id   AF-Q6QUH7-F1
#
_cell.length_a   1.000
_cell.length_b   1.000
_cell.length_c   1.000
_cell.angle_alpha   90.00
_cell.angle_beta   90.00
_cell.angle_gamma   90.00
#
_symmetry.space_group_name_H-M   'P 1'
#
loop_
_entity.id
_entity.type
_entity.pdbx_description
1 polymer ?
#
loop_
_entity_poly.entity_id
_entity_poly.type
_entity_poly.pdbx_seq_one_letter_code
_entity_poly.pdbx_strand_id
1 'polypeptide(L)'
;PFDINMAMDAGWISAIPYINVEPSEVRGLVQDAIFSRSPKGLLRTAIFIGGRETKQAMDMLKMAKNSMVPPFEVSVFADPSGAFTTAAGMVAAVEKELAEKFDTTLEGKNVIALGGTGPVGQAAAVIAAQAGANVRIIGRQLDKAERTAELCSEEFGDGKITVLAGADADKAEYMKTADVVFATGAAGIELLSTELIAKAAQLKVAADVNAVPP
;
A
#
# COMPACT_ATOMS: atom_id res chain seq x y z
N PRO A 1 -11.67 3.95 -14.72
CA PRO A 1 -13.06 4.34 -14.35
C PRO A 1 -13.25 4.38 -12.83
N PHE A 2 -12.74 3.38 -12.10
CA PHE A 2 -12.85 3.27 -10.65
C PHE A 2 -12.51 4.58 -9.91
N ASP A 3 -11.31 5.12 -10.12
CA ASP A 3 -10.86 6.33 -9.42
C ASP A 3 -11.74 7.56 -9.69
N ILE A 4 -12.26 7.69 -10.92
CA ILE A 4 -13.17 8.77 -11.30
C ILE A 4 -14.50 8.62 -10.57
N ASN A 5 -15.07 7.41 -10.53
CA ASN A 5 -16.31 7.15 -9.80
C ASN A 5 -16.14 7.49 -8.32
N MET A 6 -15.05 7.02 -7.69
CA MET A 6 -14.76 7.32 -6.28
C MET A 6 -14.61 8.82 -6.01
N ALA A 7 -13.98 9.57 -6.91
CA ALA A 7 -13.90 11.03 -6.79
C ALA A 7 -15.29 11.68 -6.85
N MET A 8 -16.13 11.30 -7.81
CA MET A 8 -17.49 11.86 -7.92
C MET A 8 -18.35 11.49 -6.71
N ASP A 9 -18.29 10.25 -6.24
CA ASP A 9 -19.01 9.79 -5.05
C ASP A 9 -18.54 10.49 -3.76
N ALA A 10 -17.27 10.88 -3.70
CA ALA A 10 -16.70 11.69 -2.62
C ALA A 10 -17.08 13.19 -2.69
N GLY A 11 -17.86 13.61 -3.70
CA GLY A 11 -18.37 14.97 -3.82
C GLY A 11 -17.49 15.92 -4.64
N TRP A 12 -16.52 15.40 -5.42
CA TRP A 12 -15.79 16.23 -6.37
C TRP A 12 -16.73 16.69 -7.49
N ILE A 13 -16.64 17.97 -7.85
CA ILE A 13 -17.50 18.56 -8.89
C ILE A 13 -17.03 18.24 -10.31
N SER A 14 -15.77 17.83 -10.48
CA SER A 14 -15.16 17.49 -11.77
C SER A 14 -13.91 16.66 -11.54
N ALA A 15 -13.70 15.65 -12.39
CA ALA A 15 -12.49 14.85 -12.46
C ALA A 15 -12.01 14.78 -13.92
N ILE A 16 -10.88 15.41 -14.22
CA ILE A 16 -10.32 15.48 -15.59
C ILE A 16 -9.13 14.52 -15.67
N PRO A 17 -9.26 13.37 -16.34
CA PRO A 17 -8.16 12.41 -16.44
C PRO A 17 -7.15 12.83 -17.51
N TYR A 18 -5.88 12.80 -17.14
CA TYR A 18 -4.76 12.76 -18.09
C TYR A 18 -4.26 11.32 -18.15
N ILE A 19 -4.19 10.75 -19.34
CA ILE A 19 -3.78 9.36 -19.57
C ILE A 19 -2.40 9.31 -20.22
N ASN A 20 -1.66 8.24 -19.98
CA ASN A 20 -0.30 8.03 -20.48
C ASN A 20 0.69 9.14 -20.09
N VAL A 21 0.48 9.76 -18.91
CA VAL A 21 1.39 10.78 -18.37
C VAL A 21 2.75 10.15 -18.12
N GLU A 22 3.79 10.71 -18.72
CA GLU A 22 5.17 10.34 -18.45
C GLU A 22 5.70 11.09 -17.21
N PRO A 23 6.68 10.53 -16.47
CA PRO A 23 7.27 11.22 -15.32
C PRO A 23 7.79 12.63 -15.65
N SER A 24 8.34 12.82 -16.85
CA SER A 24 8.85 14.11 -17.35
C SER A 24 7.78 15.21 -17.42
N GLU A 25 6.51 14.84 -17.62
CA GLU A 25 5.40 15.78 -17.81
C GLU A 25 4.79 16.25 -16.48
N VAL A 26 5.03 15.53 -15.38
CA VAL A 26 4.41 15.80 -14.06
C VAL A 26 4.66 17.22 -13.60
N ARG A 27 5.89 17.74 -13.77
CA ARG A 27 6.22 19.11 -13.37
C ARG A 27 5.36 20.14 -14.10
N GLY A 28 5.21 20.01 -15.42
CA GLY A 28 4.43 20.93 -16.22
C GLY A 28 2.96 20.94 -15.81
N LEU A 29 2.37 19.74 -15.68
CA LEU A 29 0.97 19.58 -15.26
C LEU A 29 0.71 20.18 -13.86
N VAL A 30 1.63 19.99 -12.92
CA VAL A 30 1.51 20.57 -11.57
C VAL A 30 1.61 22.09 -11.63
N GLN A 31 2.57 22.64 -12.38
CA GLN A 31 2.76 24.08 -12.51
C GLN A 31 1.56 24.78 -13.16
N ASP A 32 0.98 24.18 -14.20
CA ASP A 32 -0.25 24.67 -14.83
C ASP A 32 -1.42 24.68 -13.83
N ALA A 33 -1.53 23.67 -12.98
CA ALA A 33 -2.56 23.62 -11.95
C ALA A 33 -2.37 24.69 -10.85
N ILE A 34 -1.14 24.91 -10.37
CA ILE A 34 -0.88 25.84 -9.26
C ILE A 34 -0.87 27.32 -9.67
N PHE A 35 -0.51 27.65 -10.92
CA PHE A 35 -0.46 29.04 -11.39
C PHE A 35 -1.75 29.53 -12.06
N SER A 36 -2.71 28.64 -12.32
CA SER A 36 -4.00 29.00 -12.92
C SER A 36 -5.04 29.53 -11.93
N ARG A 37 -4.75 29.54 -10.62
CA ARG A 37 -5.66 30.01 -9.57
C ARG A 37 -4.93 30.80 -8.48
N SER A 38 -5.67 31.61 -7.73
CA SER A 38 -5.16 32.24 -6.50
C SER A 38 -4.92 31.20 -5.41
N PRO A 39 -4.06 31.47 -4.41
CA PRO A 39 -3.80 30.53 -3.31
C PRO A 39 -5.08 30.03 -2.59
N LYS A 40 -6.08 30.89 -2.40
CA LYS A 40 -7.38 30.49 -1.83
C LYS A 40 -8.16 29.53 -2.74
N GLY A 41 -8.04 29.69 -4.05
CA GLY A 41 -8.69 28.83 -5.04
C GLY A 41 -8.02 27.46 -5.18
N LEU A 42 -6.73 27.34 -4.88
CA LEU A 42 -5.99 26.09 -4.93
C LEU A 42 -6.44 25.07 -3.87
N LEU A 43 -7.02 25.54 -2.75
CA LEU A 43 -7.66 24.67 -1.75
C LEU A 43 -8.84 23.85 -2.32
N ARG A 44 -9.29 24.16 -3.53
CA ARG A 44 -10.36 23.48 -4.26
C ARG A 44 -9.85 22.71 -5.49
N THR A 45 -8.54 22.42 -5.52
CA THR A 45 -7.88 21.64 -6.56
C THR A 45 -7.02 20.58 -5.88
N ALA A 46 -7.05 19.35 -6.39
CA ALA A 46 -6.09 18.32 -6.00
C ALA A 46 -5.63 17.54 -7.23
N ILE A 47 -4.51 16.86 -7.08
CA ILE A 47 -3.94 15.95 -8.07
C ILE A 47 -4.02 14.53 -7.51
N PHE A 48 -4.58 13.62 -8.29
CA PHE A 48 -4.60 12.19 -8.00
C PHE A 48 -3.71 11.45 -8.98
N ILE A 49 -2.80 10.63 -8.46
CA ILE A 49 -1.86 9.82 -9.24
C ILE A 49 -2.30 8.35 -9.15
N GLY A 50 -2.93 7.88 -10.22
CA GLY A 50 -3.33 6.48 -10.37
C GLY A 50 -2.23 5.62 -11.01
N GLY A 51 -2.65 4.60 -11.76
CA GLY A 51 -1.76 3.69 -12.49
C GLY A 51 -1.68 2.31 -11.86
N ARG A 52 -0.66 1.52 -12.24
CA ARG A 52 -0.48 0.13 -11.77
C ARG A 52 0.83 -0.09 -11.01
N GLU A 53 1.86 0.68 -11.32
CA GLU A 53 3.20 0.49 -10.77
C GLU A 53 3.43 1.41 -9.57
N THR A 54 3.63 0.80 -8.39
CA THR A 54 3.84 1.50 -7.12
C THR A 54 5.00 2.49 -7.18
N LYS A 55 6.16 2.05 -7.68
CA LYS A 55 7.36 2.87 -7.72
C LYS A 55 7.18 4.09 -8.62
N GLN A 56 6.58 3.90 -9.79
CA GLN A 56 6.31 5.00 -10.70
C GLN A 56 5.34 6.01 -10.09
N ALA A 57 4.25 5.56 -9.46
CA ALA A 57 3.30 6.44 -8.80
C ALA A 57 3.95 7.24 -7.65
N MET A 58 4.82 6.61 -6.86
CA MET A 58 5.56 7.28 -5.78
C MET A 58 6.61 8.28 -6.30
N ASP A 59 7.30 7.95 -7.39
CA ASP A 59 8.23 8.87 -8.04
C ASP A 59 7.49 10.11 -8.57
N MET A 60 6.35 9.91 -9.24
CA MET A 60 5.49 11.00 -9.70
C MET A 60 4.93 11.82 -8.55
N LEU A 61 4.56 11.20 -7.42
CA LEU A 61 4.12 11.91 -6.22
C LEU A 61 5.22 12.82 -5.66
N LYS A 62 6.46 12.32 -5.58
CA LYS A 62 7.63 13.11 -5.16
C LYS A 62 7.92 14.25 -6.14
N MET A 63 7.85 13.99 -7.44
CA MET A 63 8.00 15.02 -8.47
C MET A 63 6.92 16.10 -8.38
N ALA A 64 5.67 15.70 -8.13
CA ALA A 64 4.56 16.63 -7.97
C ALA A 64 4.78 17.55 -6.77
N LYS A 65 5.11 16.99 -5.59
CA LYS A 65 5.45 17.77 -4.39
C LYS A 65 6.60 18.75 -4.66
N ASN A 66 7.67 18.29 -5.31
CA ASN A 66 8.84 19.11 -5.62
C ASN A 66 8.61 20.17 -6.72
N SER A 67 7.46 20.10 -7.41
CA SER A 67 7.11 21.07 -8.46
C SER A 67 6.24 22.21 -7.95
N MET A 68 5.81 22.15 -6.69
CA MET A 68 5.03 23.20 -6.05
C MET A 68 5.93 24.35 -5.56
N VAL A 69 5.38 25.57 -5.48
CA VAL A 69 6.11 26.77 -5.08
C VAL A 69 5.27 27.57 -4.10
N PRO A 70 5.63 27.67 -2.81
CA PRO A 70 4.83 28.42 -1.84
C PRO A 70 4.59 29.88 -2.27
N PRO A 71 3.36 30.42 -2.12
CA PRO A 71 2.17 29.81 -1.53
C PRO A 71 1.26 29.05 -2.52
N PHE A 72 1.76 28.72 -3.72
CA PHE A 72 1.02 28.04 -4.79
C PHE A 72 1.20 26.51 -4.69
N GLU A 73 0.33 25.88 -3.92
CA GLU A 73 0.38 24.45 -3.62
C GLU A 73 -1.04 23.84 -3.70
N VAL A 74 -1.12 22.55 -4.02
CA VAL A 74 -2.36 21.77 -4.05
C VAL A 74 -2.18 20.47 -3.28
N SER A 75 -3.29 19.87 -2.82
CA SER A 75 -3.21 18.51 -2.27
C SER A 75 -2.86 17.52 -3.39
N VAL A 76 -1.98 16.57 -3.09
CA VAL A 76 -1.63 15.49 -4.02
C VAL A 76 -1.69 14.14 -3.31
N PHE A 77 -2.33 13.17 -3.95
CA PHE A 77 -2.53 11.82 -3.44
C PHE A 77 -2.20 10.80 -4.54
N ALA A 78 -1.62 9.66 -4.18
CA ALA A 78 -1.35 8.56 -5.09
C ALA A 78 -2.03 7.29 -4.59
N ASP A 79 -2.63 6.51 -5.49
CA ASP A 79 -3.24 5.23 -5.14
C ASP A 79 -3.27 4.30 -6.35
N PRO A 80 -2.11 3.72 -6.75
CA PRO A 80 -2.03 2.89 -7.93
C PRO A 80 -2.91 1.65 -7.78
N SER A 81 -3.95 1.56 -8.61
CA SER A 81 -4.91 0.46 -8.62
C SER A 81 -5.62 0.23 -7.28
N GLY A 82 -5.80 1.29 -6.46
CA GLY A 82 -6.45 1.18 -5.16
C GLY A 82 -5.57 0.53 -4.07
N ALA A 83 -4.27 0.37 -4.32
CA ALA A 83 -3.40 -0.41 -3.46
C ALA A 83 -3.18 0.20 -2.07
N PHE A 84 -3.03 1.52 -1.98
CA PHE A 84 -2.71 2.21 -0.74
C PHE A 84 -3.93 2.33 0.15
N THR A 85 -5.08 2.67 -0.43
CA THR A 85 -6.34 2.71 0.32
C THR A 85 -6.75 1.32 0.82
N THR A 86 -6.59 0.29 -0.01
CA THR A 86 -6.83 -1.11 0.37
C THR A 86 -5.89 -1.56 1.50
N ALA A 87 -4.59 -1.28 1.37
CA ALA A 87 -3.61 -1.60 2.41
C ALA A 87 -3.90 -0.88 3.73
N ALA A 88 -4.20 0.41 3.68
CA ALA A 88 -4.56 1.19 4.88
C ALA A 88 -5.82 0.63 5.56
N GLY A 89 -6.86 0.30 4.79
CA GLY A 89 -8.07 -0.31 5.31
C GLY A 89 -7.83 -1.67 5.94
N MET A 90 -7.02 -2.52 5.30
CA MET A 90 -6.63 -3.83 5.84
C MET A 90 -5.87 -3.69 7.17
N VAL A 91 -4.84 -2.83 7.21
CA VAL A 91 -4.02 -2.64 8.41
C VAL A 91 -4.86 -2.07 9.55
N ALA A 92 -5.70 -1.06 9.29
CA ALA A 92 -6.60 -0.48 10.29
C ALA A 92 -7.61 -1.51 10.83
N ALA A 93 -8.15 -2.37 9.97
CA ALA A 93 -9.03 -3.46 10.41
C ALA A 93 -8.28 -4.45 11.31
N VAL A 94 -7.04 -4.81 10.98
CA VAL A 94 -6.22 -5.67 11.82
C VAL A 94 -5.88 -5.02 13.16
N GLU A 95 -5.48 -3.74 13.19
CA GLU A 95 -5.21 -3.01 14.43
C GLU A 95 -6.43 -2.99 15.35
N LYS A 96 -7.62 -2.75 14.78
CA LYS A 96 -8.88 -2.81 15.52
C LYS A 96 -9.10 -4.19 16.15
N GLU A 97 -8.95 -5.26 15.37
CA GLU A 97 -9.14 -6.63 15.85
C GLU A 97 -8.11 -7.03 16.92
N LEU A 98 -6.85 -6.59 16.76
CA LEU A 98 -5.81 -6.77 17.77
C LEU A 98 -6.17 -6.06 19.08
N ALA A 99 -6.64 -4.82 19.01
CA ALA A 99 -7.05 -4.06 20.19
C ALA A 99 -8.27 -4.68 20.87
N GLU A 100 -9.33 -4.99 20.12
CA GLU A 100 -10.61 -5.44 20.68
C GLU A 100 -10.57 -6.87 21.21
N LYS A 101 -9.82 -7.79 20.56
CA LYS A 101 -9.82 -9.21 20.91
C LYS A 101 -8.60 -9.66 21.70
N PHE A 102 -7.50 -8.92 21.63
CA PHE A 102 -6.22 -9.36 22.19
C PHE A 102 -5.53 -8.30 23.06
N ASP A 103 -6.14 -7.12 23.25
CA ASP A 103 -5.60 -6.01 24.05
C ASP A 103 -4.14 -5.69 23.67
N THR A 104 -3.88 -5.61 22.36
CA THR A 104 -2.53 -5.42 21.83
C THR A 104 -2.52 -4.61 20.53
N THR A 105 -1.33 -4.23 20.09
CA THR A 105 -1.09 -3.48 18.85
C THR A 105 -0.21 -4.30 17.88
N LEU A 106 0.14 -3.71 16.74
CA LEU A 106 1.11 -4.28 15.79
C LEU A 106 2.56 -4.25 16.30
N GLU A 107 2.86 -3.45 17.32
CA GLU A 107 4.23 -3.31 17.84
C GLU A 107 4.79 -4.66 18.31
N GLY A 108 5.95 -5.02 17.78
CA GLY A 108 6.65 -6.28 18.05
C GLY A 108 5.99 -7.54 17.50
N LYS A 109 4.86 -7.43 16.77
CA LYS A 109 4.15 -8.59 16.20
C LYS A 109 4.83 -9.08 14.93
N ASN A 110 4.85 -10.40 14.75
CA ASN A 110 5.31 -11.00 13.50
C ASN A 110 4.19 -10.95 12.46
N VAL A 111 4.37 -10.15 11.42
CA VAL A 111 3.42 -9.97 10.33
C VAL A 111 3.95 -10.67 9.08
N ILE A 112 3.12 -11.51 8.48
CA ILE A 112 3.43 -12.18 7.22
C ILE A 112 2.53 -11.64 6.11
N ALA A 113 3.12 -11.05 5.07
CA ALA A 113 2.41 -10.60 3.88
C ALA A 113 2.51 -11.65 2.75
N LEU A 114 1.50 -12.51 2.64
CA LEU A 114 1.38 -13.53 1.62
C LEU A 114 0.99 -12.92 0.27
N GLY A 115 1.70 -13.29 -0.80
CA GLY A 115 1.55 -12.60 -2.08
C GLY A 115 2.04 -11.15 -2.00
N GLY A 116 2.88 -10.82 -1.01
CA GLY A 116 3.21 -9.46 -0.62
C GLY A 116 4.01 -8.67 -1.66
N THR A 117 4.45 -9.30 -2.74
CA THR A 117 5.19 -8.62 -3.82
C THR A 117 4.33 -7.69 -4.68
N GLY A 118 3.00 -7.77 -4.58
CA GLY A 118 2.08 -6.87 -5.28
C GLY A 118 1.90 -5.52 -4.55
N PRO A 119 1.31 -4.52 -5.22
CA PRO A 119 1.15 -3.17 -4.66
C PRO A 119 0.48 -3.10 -3.27
N VAL A 120 -0.60 -3.85 -3.06
CA VAL A 120 -1.31 -3.88 -1.75
C VAL A 120 -0.38 -4.45 -0.67
N GLY A 121 0.29 -5.56 -0.97
CA GLY A 121 1.21 -6.22 -0.05
C GLY A 121 2.40 -5.36 0.34
N GLN A 122 2.98 -4.64 -0.64
CA GLN A 122 4.05 -3.67 -0.40
C GLN A 122 3.60 -2.57 0.56
N ALA A 123 2.47 -1.92 0.28
CA ALA A 123 1.95 -0.85 1.11
C ALA A 123 1.58 -1.34 2.52
N ALA A 124 0.91 -2.49 2.63
CA ALA A 124 0.55 -3.08 3.93
C ALA A 124 1.79 -3.45 4.75
N ALA A 125 2.84 -3.97 4.10
CA ALA A 125 4.11 -4.28 4.74
C ALA A 125 4.80 -3.02 5.28
N VAL A 126 4.85 -1.94 4.49
CA VAL A 126 5.44 -0.66 4.92
C VAL A 126 4.67 -0.07 6.10
N ILE A 127 3.33 0.00 6.02
CA ILE A 127 2.50 0.56 7.09
C ILE A 127 2.68 -0.26 8.38
N ALA A 128 2.63 -1.59 8.32
CA ALA A 128 2.80 -2.44 9.50
C ALA A 128 4.21 -2.33 10.10
N ALA A 129 5.25 -2.24 9.27
CA ALA A 129 6.61 -2.05 9.75
C ALA A 129 6.82 -0.67 10.41
N GLN A 130 6.19 0.38 9.87
CA GLN A 130 6.17 1.70 10.49
C GLN A 130 5.44 1.70 11.84
N ALA A 131 4.45 0.82 12.01
CA ALA A 131 3.79 0.57 13.29
C ALA A 131 4.60 -0.32 14.27
N GLY A 132 5.86 -0.65 13.92
CA GLY A 132 6.77 -1.41 14.78
C GLY A 132 6.63 -2.93 14.68
N ALA A 133 5.93 -3.46 13.67
CA ALA A 133 5.85 -4.90 13.44
C ALA A 133 7.12 -5.47 12.80
N ASN A 134 7.38 -6.76 13.07
CA ASN A 134 8.40 -7.55 12.39
C ASN A 134 7.80 -8.14 11.11
N VAL A 135 8.01 -7.47 9.98
CA VAL A 135 7.30 -7.80 8.72
C VAL A 135 8.13 -8.70 7.82
N ARG A 136 7.50 -9.72 7.23
CA ARG A 136 8.06 -10.53 6.14
C ARG A 136 7.11 -10.59 4.94
N ILE A 137 7.61 -10.19 3.77
CA ILE A 137 6.93 -10.39 2.48
C ILE A 137 7.24 -11.80 1.96
N ILE A 138 6.18 -12.53 1.63
CA ILE A 138 6.27 -13.86 1.03
C ILE A 138 5.91 -13.79 -0.46
N GLY A 139 6.83 -14.28 -1.28
CA GLY A 139 6.67 -14.37 -2.73
C GLY A 139 6.96 -15.77 -3.27
N ARG A 140 6.42 -16.07 -4.45
CA ARG A 140 6.69 -17.33 -5.17
C ARG A 140 8.16 -17.46 -5.58
N GLN A 141 8.80 -16.33 -5.89
CA GLN A 141 10.20 -16.24 -6.28
C GLN A 141 10.93 -15.41 -5.23
N LEU A 142 11.95 -15.99 -4.61
CA LEU A 142 12.67 -15.37 -3.48
C LEU A 142 13.35 -14.07 -3.92
N ASP A 143 14.02 -14.06 -5.07
CA ASP A 143 14.70 -12.89 -5.62
C ASP A 143 13.76 -11.69 -5.81
N LYS A 144 12.52 -11.95 -6.28
CA LYS A 144 11.49 -10.92 -6.39
C LYS A 144 11.04 -10.42 -5.02
N ALA A 145 10.87 -11.33 -4.05
CA ALA A 145 10.50 -10.97 -2.69
C ALA A 145 11.59 -10.12 -2.01
N GLU A 146 12.86 -10.48 -2.18
CA GLU A 146 14.02 -9.73 -1.66
C GLU A 146 14.09 -8.31 -2.23
N ARG A 147 14.04 -8.17 -3.56
CA ARG A 147 14.00 -6.83 -4.21
C ARG A 147 12.82 -5.99 -3.73
N THR A 148 11.67 -6.62 -3.51
CA THR A 148 10.48 -5.90 -3.03
C THR A 148 10.64 -5.48 -1.58
N ALA A 149 11.20 -6.33 -0.73
CA ALA A 149 11.44 -6.04 0.68
C ALA A 149 12.49 -4.93 0.85
N GLU A 150 13.55 -4.95 0.03
CA GLU A 150 14.55 -3.87 -0.05
C GLU A 150 13.91 -2.56 -0.49
N LEU A 151 13.11 -2.57 -1.57
CA LEU A 151 12.36 -1.40 -2.02
C LEU A 151 11.45 -0.83 -0.92
N CYS A 152 10.75 -1.69 -0.19
CA CYS A 152 9.88 -1.29 0.91
C CYS A 152 10.67 -0.69 2.08
N SER A 153 11.86 -1.23 2.38
CA SER A 153 12.69 -0.78 3.51
C SER A 153 13.36 0.56 3.21
N GLU A 154 14.01 0.65 2.05
CA GLU A 154 14.85 1.79 1.68
C GLU A 154 14.02 2.94 1.10
N GLU A 155 13.25 2.69 0.04
CA GLU A 155 12.57 3.75 -0.70
C GLU A 155 11.24 4.16 -0.08
N PHE A 156 10.38 3.19 0.28
CA PHE A 156 9.07 3.50 0.86
C PHE A 156 9.11 3.68 2.38
N GLY A 157 10.13 3.10 3.01
CA GLY A 157 10.39 3.18 4.44
C GLY A 157 11.38 4.28 4.86
N ASP A 158 11.91 5.04 3.90
CA ASP A 158 12.99 6.02 4.08
C ASP A 158 14.22 5.44 4.83
N GLY A 159 14.49 4.14 4.71
CA GLY A 159 15.57 3.45 5.44
C GLY A 159 15.36 3.35 6.96
N LYS A 160 14.14 3.62 7.45
CA LYS A 160 13.80 3.64 8.90
C LYS A 160 13.14 2.36 9.40
N ILE A 161 12.76 1.48 8.48
CA ILE A 161 12.09 0.21 8.78
C ILE A 161 12.86 -0.94 8.13
N THR A 162 12.60 -2.16 8.57
CA THR A 162 13.14 -3.36 7.94
C THR A 162 12.01 -4.32 7.59
N VAL A 163 11.88 -4.63 6.31
CA VAL A 163 11.00 -5.68 5.80
C VAL A 163 11.88 -6.84 5.34
N LEU A 164 11.56 -8.04 5.80
CA LEU A 164 12.25 -9.25 5.37
C LEU A 164 11.54 -9.89 4.17
N ALA A 165 12.27 -10.71 3.42
CA ALA A 165 11.70 -11.56 2.37
C ALA A 165 11.66 -13.02 2.81
N GLY A 166 10.78 -13.79 2.17
CA GLY A 166 10.73 -15.24 2.30
C GLY A 166 10.10 -15.89 1.06
N ALA A 167 10.48 -17.15 0.81
CA ALA A 167 9.90 -17.94 -0.26
C ALA A 167 8.57 -18.56 0.17
N ASP A 168 7.62 -18.71 -0.75
CA ASP A 168 6.34 -19.37 -0.47
C ASP A 168 6.52 -20.85 -0.05
N ALA A 169 7.58 -21.51 -0.51
CA ALA A 169 7.95 -22.86 -0.08
C ALA A 169 8.21 -22.96 1.44
N ASP A 170 8.70 -21.87 2.06
CA ASP A 170 9.02 -21.81 3.48
C ASP A 170 7.87 -21.22 4.31
N LYS A 171 6.73 -20.89 3.69
CA LYS A 171 5.55 -20.29 4.33
C LYS A 171 5.13 -21.04 5.59
N ALA A 172 5.12 -22.37 5.55
CA ALA A 172 4.72 -23.20 6.69
C ALA A 172 5.62 -23.01 7.92
N GLU A 173 6.91 -22.69 7.73
CA GLU A 173 7.82 -22.39 8.83
C GLU A 173 7.50 -21.03 9.45
N TYR A 174 7.35 -20.00 8.61
CA TYR A 174 7.04 -18.65 9.08
C TYR A 174 5.69 -18.59 9.81
N MET A 175 4.70 -19.36 9.36
CA MET A 175 3.39 -19.42 10.02
C MET A 175 3.44 -19.88 11.48
N LYS A 176 4.47 -20.62 11.90
CA LYS A 176 4.60 -21.10 13.30
C LYS A 176 4.75 -19.97 14.31
N THR A 177 5.29 -18.82 13.88
CA THR A 177 5.54 -17.66 14.73
C THR A 177 4.74 -16.43 14.33
N ALA A 178 3.83 -16.56 13.34
CA ALA A 178 3.02 -15.46 12.86
C ALA A 178 1.97 -15.05 13.89
N ASP A 179 1.92 -13.75 14.20
CA ASP A 179 0.82 -13.15 14.95
C ASP A 179 -0.29 -12.66 14.02
N VAL A 180 0.11 -12.16 12.85
CA VAL A 180 -0.78 -11.52 11.87
C VAL A 180 -0.43 -12.00 10.46
N VAL A 181 -1.45 -12.28 9.66
CA VAL A 181 -1.30 -12.56 8.23
C VAL A 181 -2.06 -11.56 7.39
N PHE A 182 -1.41 -11.00 6.38
CA PHE A 182 -2.02 -10.27 5.28
C PHE A 182 -1.99 -11.15 4.02
N ALA A 183 -3.15 -11.55 3.51
CA ALA A 183 -3.27 -12.24 2.23
C ALA A 183 -3.57 -11.23 1.13
N THR A 184 -2.58 -10.95 0.29
CA THR A 184 -2.62 -9.87 -0.73
C THR A 184 -2.42 -10.42 -2.14
N GLY A 185 -2.94 -11.63 -2.37
CA GLY A 185 -2.79 -12.37 -3.61
C GLY A 185 -3.58 -11.78 -4.77
N ALA A 186 -3.36 -12.33 -5.95
CA ALA A 186 -4.24 -12.07 -7.09
C ALA A 186 -5.65 -12.62 -6.82
N ALA A 187 -6.64 -12.04 -7.49
CA ALA A 187 -8.03 -12.47 -7.37
C ALA A 187 -8.20 -13.98 -7.68
N GLY A 188 -9.00 -14.66 -6.87
CA GLY A 188 -9.29 -16.10 -7.01
C GLY A 188 -8.15 -17.03 -6.60
N ILE A 189 -7.12 -16.54 -5.91
CA ILE A 189 -6.00 -17.37 -5.44
C ILE A 189 -6.09 -17.56 -3.93
N GLU A 190 -6.24 -18.81 -3.50
CA GLU A 190 -6.09 -19.17 -2.09
C GLU A 190 -4.61 -19.09 -1.67
N LEU A 191 -4.31 -18.30 -0.64
CA LEU A 191 -2.94 -18.13 -0.13
C LEU A 191 -2.69 -18.83 1.22
N LEU A 192 -3.76 -19.03 1.99
CA LEU A 192 -3.70 -19.55 3.36
C LEU A 192 -4.79 -20.62 3.54
N SER A 193 -4.39 -21.89 3.47
CA SER A 193 -5.31 -23.02 3.61
C SER A 193 -5.67 -23.30 5.08
N THR A 194 -6.74 -24.06 5.29
CA THR A 194 -7.19 -24.49 6.62
C THR A 194 -6.08 -25.25 7.38
N GLU A 195 -5.27 -26.05 6.69
CA GLU A 195 -4.17 -26.81 7.30
C GLU A 195 -3.03 -25.92 7.78
N LEU A 196 -2.78 -24.79 7.10
CA LEU A 196 -1.78 -23.82 7.54
C LEU A 196 -2.29 -23.01 8.73
N ILE A 197 -3.56 -22.62 8.73
CA ILE A 197 -4.20 -21.95 9.88
C ILE A 197 -4.14 -22.84 11.11
N ALA A 198 -4.46 -24.14 10.97
CA ALA A 198 -4.42 -25.10 12.07
C ALA A 198 -3.01 -25.28 12.68
N LYS A 199 -1.95 -24.97 11.92
CA LYS A 199 -0.55 -25.03 12.38
C LYS A 199 -0.03 -23.71 12.94
N ALA A 200 -0.77 -22.61 12.77
CA ALA A 200 -0.36 -21.27 13.18
C ALA A 200 -0.83 -20.95 14.61
N ALA A 201 -0.24 -21.63 15.60
CA ALA A 201 -0.69 -21.56 16.99
C ALA A 201 -0.64 -20.15 17.63
N GLN A 202 0.13 -19.23 17.07
CA GLN A 202 0.27 -17.85 17.56
C GLN A 202 -0.62 -16.83 16.84
N LEU A 203 -1.28 -17.26 15.75
CA LEU A 203 -2.04 -16.40 14.86
C LEU A 203 -3.23 -15.79 15.61
N LYS A 204 -3.29 -14.46 15.58
CA LYS A 204 -4.35 -13.65 16.19
C LYS A 204 -5.34 -13.18 15.14
N VAL A 205 -4.83 -12.64 14.03
CA VAL A 205 -5.64 -12.04 12.98
C VAL A 205 -5.10 -12.44 11.60
N ALA A 206 -5.99 -12.86 10.71
CA ALA A 206 -5.72 -12.99 9.29
C ALA A 206 -6.67 -12.08 8.51
N ALA A 207 -6.13 -11.26 7.62
CA ALA A 207 -6.90 -10.37 6.75
C ALA A 207 -6.65 -10.75 5.29
N ASP A 208 -7.73 -10.92 4.53
CA ASP A 208 -7.70 -11.26 3.11
C ASP A 208 -8.43 -10.18 2.31
N VAL A 209 -7.77 -9.64 1.29
CA VAL A 209 -8.37 -8.65 0.38
C VAL A 209 -8.95 -9.27 -0.89
N ASN A 210 -8.81 -10.57 -1.09
CA ASN A 210 -9.39 -11.23 -2.23
C ASN A 210 -10.92 -11.32 -2.08
N ALA A 211 -11.65 -10.55 -2.89
CA ALA A 211 -13.10 -10.59 -2.95
C ALA A 211 -13.65 -11.66 -3.91
N VAL A 212 -12.78 -12.37 -4.64
CA VAL A 212 -13.15 -13.37 -5.63
C VAL A 212 -12.89 -14.77 -5.08
N PRO A 213 -13.93 -15.63 -4.98
CA PRO A 213 -13.75 -17.02 -4.54
C PRO A 213 -12.69 -17.74 -5.36
N PRO A 214 -11.90 -18.64 -4.74
CA PRO A 214 -11.08 -19.59 -5.47
C PRO A 214 -11.93 -20.62 -6.24
#